data_AF-A0A3M1AET0-F1
#
_entry.id   AF-A0A3M1AET0-F1
#
_cell.length_a   1.000
_cell.length_b   1.000
_cell.length_c   1.000
_cell.angle_alpha   90.00
_cell.angle_beta   90.00
_cell.angle_gamma   90.00
#
_symmetry.space_group_name_H-M   'P 1'
#
loop_
_entity.id
_entity.type
_entity.pdbx_description
1 polymer ?
#
loop_
_entity_poly.entity_id
_entity_poly.type
_entity_poly.pdbx_seq_one_letter_code
_entity_poly.pdbx_strand_id
1 'polypeptide(L)' 'MEDKMIICEDCGEEFTFSADEQQFYAERGFQQPKRCKPCREKRKRDRRSSYSMGDRGRGRSR' A
#
# COMPACT_ATOMS: atom_id res chain seq x y z
N MET A 1 10.25 1.70 21.32
CA MET A 1 8.89 1.20 21.03
C MET A 1 8.95 -0.32 21.03
N GLU A 2 7.88 -0.99 21.42
CA GLU A 2 7.79 -2.45 21.42
C GLU A 2 7.09 -2.94 20.16
N ASP A 3 7.39 -4.16 19.73
CA ASP A 3 6.74 -4.79 18.58
C ASP A 3 5.27 -5.07 18.90
N LYS A 4 4.37 -4.70 17.98
CA LYS A 4 2.92 -4.87 18.16
C LYS A 4 2.36 -5.73 17.06
N MET A 5 1.54 -6.71 17.43
CA MET A 5 0.77 -7.50 16.47
C MET A 5 -0.49 -6.73 16.09
N ILE A 6 -0.72 -6.50 14.81
CA ILE A 6 -1.91 -5.82 14.28
C ILE A 6 -2.61 -6.77 13.30
N ILE A 7 -3.94 -6.84 13.39
CA ILE A 7 -4.77 -7.62 12.45
C ILE A 7 -5.07 -6.77 11.22
N CYS A 8 -4.84 -7.32 10.04
CA CYS A 8 -5.17 -6.67 8.76
C CYS A 8 -6.68 -6.61 8.56
N GLU A 9 -7.23 -5.41 8.32
CA GLU A 9 -8.66 -5.23 8.08
C GLU A 9 -9.17 -5.83 6.74
N ASP A 10 -8.28 -6.07 5.77
CA ASP A 10 -8.68 -6.64 4.46
C ASP A 10 -8.58 -8.17 4.42
N CYS A 11 -7.52 -8.77 4.97
CA CYS A 11 -7.28 -10.22 4.90
C CYS A 11 -7.43 -10.96 6.24
N GLY A 12 -7.52 -10.24 7.36
CA GLY A 12 -7.62 -10.84 8.69
C GLY A 12 -6.32 -11.43 9.24
N GLU A 13 -5.20 -11.33 8.52
CA GLU A 13 -3.92 -11.84 9.01
C GLU A 13 -3.28 -10.91 10.03
N GLU A 14 -2.68 -11.49 11.06
CA GLU A 14 -1.85 -10.80 12.03
C GLU A 14 -0.47 -10.51 11.42
N PHE A 15 -0.04 -9.25 11.50
CA PHE A 15 1.29 -8.84 11.07
C PHE A 15 1.99 -8.06 12.18
N THR A 16 3.31 -8.23 12.26
CA THR A 16 4.16 -7.52 13.20
C THR A 16 4.37 -6.08 12.73
N PHE A 17 4.00 -5.13 13.58
CA PHE A 17 4.31 -3.72 13.45
C PHE A 17 5.46 -3.40 14.42
N SER A 18 6.68 -3.50 13.90
CA SER A 18 7.89 -3.43 14.72
C SER A 18 8.17 -2.02 15.24
N ALA A 19 9.06 -1.94 16.23
CA ALA A 19 9.55 -0.67 16.76
C ALA A 19 10.13 0.25 15.66
N ASP A 20 10.87 -0.32 14.71
CA ASP A 20 11.48 0.41 13.59
C ASP A 20 10.42 0.97 12.64
N GLU A 21 9.39 0.18 12.31
CA GLU A 21 8.28 0.66 11.49
C GLU A 21 7.50 1.77 12.21
N GLN A 22 7.30 1.66 13.52
CA GLN A 22 6.64 2.71 14.30
C GLN A 22 7.42 4.02 14.25
N GLN A 23 8.74 3.99 14.39
CA GLN A 23 9.59 5.18 14.28
C GLN A 23 9.50 5.78 12.88
N PHE A 24 9.62 4.96 11.83
CA PHE A 24 9.52 5.42 10.45
C PHE A 24 8.17 6.11 10.14
N TYR A 25 7.07 5.56 10.65
CA TYR A 25 5.75 6.16 10.48
C TYR A 25 5.60 7.44 11.29
N ALA A 26 6.08 7.47 12.53
CA ALA A 26 6.03 8.65 13.40
C ALA A 26 6.86 9.82 12.83
N GLU A 27 8.09 9.57 12.37
CA GLU A 27 8.96 10.57 11.78
C GLU A 27 8.37 11.21 10.53
N ARG A 28 7.62 10.43 9.74
CA ARG A 28 6.94 10.94 8.54
C ARG A 28 5.58 11.56 8.83
N GLY A 29 5.11 11.56 10.09
CA GLY A 29 3.78 12.03 10.45
C GLY A 29 2.65 11.15 9.90
N PHE A 30 2.91 9.87 9.65
CA PHE A 30 1.92 8.91 9.20
C PHE A 30 1.25 8.19 10.37
N GLN A 31 -0.01 7.82 10.15
CA GLN A 31 -0.77 7.02 11.11
C GLN A 31 -0.45 5.53 10.99
N GLN A 32 -0.69 4.80 12.08
CA GLN A 32 -0.42 3.37 12.15
C GLN A 32 -1.12 2.58 11.03
N PRO A 33 -0.44 1.58 10.47
CA PRO A 33 -1.00 0.76 9.41
C PRO A 33 -2.18 -0.09 9.88
N LYS A 34 -3.33 0.00 9.19
CA LYS A 34 -4.49 -0.91 9.40
C LYS A 34 -4.51 -2.16 8.53
N ARG A 35 -3.70 -2.16 7.48
CA ARG A 35 -3.55 -3.25 6.50
C ARG A 35 -2.15 -3.84 6.61
N CYS A 36 -1.94 -5.09 6.24
CA CYS A 36 -0.60 -5.67 6.11
C CYS A 36 0.11 -5.19 4.82
N LYS A 37 1.43 -5.39 4.75
CA LYS A 37 2.26 -5.07 3.57
C LYS A 37 1.72 -5.66 2.25
N PRO A 38 1.33 -6.95 2.15
CA PRO A 38 0.84 -7.50 0.89
C PRO A 38 -0.48 -6.87 0.45
N CYS A 39 -1.43 -6.58 1.36
CA CYS A 39 -2.68 -5.89 1.02
C CYS A 39 -2.44 -4.46 0.51
N ARG A 40 -1.52 -3.72 1.14
CA ARG A 40 -1.12 -2.38 0.66
C ARG A 40 -0.50 -2.43 -0.74
N GLU A 41 0.43 -3.36 -0.96
CA GLU A 41 1.10 -3.52 -2.25
C GLU A 41 0.14 -3.99 -3.34
N LYS A 42 -0.78 -4.91 -3.04
CA LYS A 42 -1.84 -5.34 -3.96
C LYS A 42 -2.68 -4.15 -4.42
N ARG A 43 -3.17 -3.33 -3.47
CA ARG A 43 -3.95 -2.13 -3.80
C ARG A 43 -3.17 -1.11 -4.63
N LYS A 44 -1.87 -0.95 -4.35
CA LYS A 44 -0.98 -0.08 -5.12
C LYS A 44 -0.79 -0.60 -6.55
N ARG A 45 -0.62 -1.92 -6.72
CA ARG A 45 -0.52 -2.58 -8.03
C ARG A 45 -1.81 -2.43 -8.84
N ASP A 46 -2.96 -2.67 -8.22
CA ASP A 46 -4.27 -2.54 -8.87
C ASP A 46 -4.49 -1.11 -9.40
N ARG A 47 -4.09 -0.09 -8.62
CA ARG A 47 -4.16 1.32 -9.08
C ARG A 47 -3.20 1.64 -10.23
N ARG A 48 -2.00 1.04 -10.24
CA ARG A 48 -1.01 1.28 -11.29
C ARG A 48 -1.40 0.60 -12.62
N SER A 49 -2.15 -0.50 -12.55
CA SER A 49 -2.69 -1.17 -13.73
C SER A 49 -3.69 -0.30 -14.52
N SER A 50 -4.34 0.66 -13.87
CA SER A 50 -5.32 1.55 -14.51
C SER A 50 -4.71 2.76 -15.23
N TYR A 51 -3.41 3.07 -15.04
CA TYR A 51 -2.79 4.28 -15.60
C TYR A 51 -1.93 4.02 -16.86
N SER A 52 -1.85 2.77 -17.35
CA SER A 52 -1.11 2.44 -18.57
C SER A 52 -1.98 2.14 -19.79
N MET A 53 -3.26 2.56 -19.79
CA MET A 53 -4.11 2.60 -20.99
C MET A 53 -4.57 4.03 -21.28
N GLY A 54 -3.60 4.94 -21.37
CA GLY A 54 -3.74 6.20 -22.09
C GLY A 54 -3.14 6.03 -23.48
N ASP A 55 -3.63 5.04 -24.22
CA ASP A 55 -3.28 4.77 -25.61
C ASP A 55 -3.55 6.05 -26.41
N ARG A 56 -2.49 6.76 -26.80
CA ARG A 56 -2.58 7.89 -27.74
C ARG A 56 -2.80 7.33 -29.15
N GLY A 57 -3.90 6.61 -29.33
CA GLY A 57 -4.44 6.24 -30.62
C GLY A 57 -5.06 7.47 -31.29
N ARG A 58 -4.23 8.32 -31.89
CA ARG A 58 -4.65 9.20 -32.98
C ARG A 58 -3.84 8.89 -34.23
N GLY A 59 -4.03 7.68 -34.74
CA GLY A 59 -3.96 7.46 -36.18
C GLY A 59 -5.07 8.27 -36.83
N ARG A 60 -4.70 9.35 -37.53
CA ARG A 60 -5.62 10.03 -38.45
C ARG A 60 -5.22 9.61 -39.86
N SER A 61 -5.99 8.66 -40.37
CA SER A 61 -5.96 8.18 -41.73
C SER A 61 -6.39 9.29 -42.70
N ARG A 62 -5.71 9.32 -43.86
CA ARG A 62 -5.95 10.12 -45.08
C ARG A 62 -5.32 11.50 -45.11
#